data_AF-A0A7W6N071-F1
#
_entry.id   AF-A0A7W6N071-F1
#
_cell.length_a   1.000
_cell.length_b   1.000
_cell.length_c   1.000
_cell.angle_alpha   90.00
_cell.angle_beta   90.00
_cell.angle_gamma   90.00
#
_symmetry.space_group_name_H-M   'P 1'
#
loop_
_entity.id
_entity.type
_entity.pdbx_description
1 polymer ?
#
loop_
_entity_poly.entity_id
_entity_poly.type
_entity_poly.pdbx_seq_one_letter_code
_entity_poly.pdbx_strand_id
1 'polypeptide(L)' 'MNREITDKNLYLLLPSKVSLFVQLYIKEHGGSIIDAIRQFYHSNTYKALEKENTKLWHYGSVALYEEFMDKK' A
#
# COMPACT_ATOMS: atom_id res chain seq x y z
N MET A 1 9.13 -5.10 26.10
CA MET A 1 9.51 -5.45 24.72
C MET A 1 9.15 -4.28 23.83
N ASN A 2 10.13 -3.61 23.22
CA ASN A 2 9.88 -2.44 22.37
C ASN A 2 9.27 -2.92 21.04
N ARG A 3 8.05 -2.48 20.71
CA ARG A 3 7.28 -2.88 19.50
C ARG A 3 7.23 -1.77 18.46
N GLU A 4 8.24 -0.90 18.47
CA GLU A 4 8.33 0.22 17.56
C GLU A 4 8.44 -0.26 16.11
N ILE A 5 7.64 0.36 15.24
CA ILE A 5 7.74 0.14 13.79
C ILE A 5 8.85 1.04 13.25
N THR A 6 9.76 0.46 12.49
CA THR A 6 10.94 1.10 11.88
C THR A 6 11.02 0.64 10.42
N ASP A 7 11.86 1.27 9.60
CA ASP A 7 12.13 0.79 8.23
C ASP A 7 12.60 -0.67 8.20
N LYS A 8 13.19 -1.16 9.30
CA LYS A 8 13.69 -2.55 9.41
C LYS A 8 12.60 -3.59 9.61
N ASN A 9 11.38 -3.22 9.99
CA ASN A 9 10.31 -4.19 10.26
C ASN A 9 8.98 -3.84 9.58
N LEU A 10 8.89 -2.67 8.94
CA LEU A 10 7.71 -2.20 8.23
C LEU A 10 7.23 -3.17 7.13
N TYR A 11 8.15 -3.86 6.47
CA TYR A 11 7.85 -4.85 5.43
C TYR A 11 6.89 -5.96 5.90
N LEU A 12 6.83 -6.24 7.21
CA LEU A 12 5.92 -7.23 7.79
C LEU A 12 4.44 -6.83 7.65
N LEU A 13 4.14 -5.54 7.50
CA LEU A 13 2.79 -5.02 7.38
C LEU A 13 2.33 -4.95 5.91
N LEU A 14 3.26 -4.80 4.98
CA LEU A 14 2.98 -4.49 3.57
C LEU A 14 2.11 -5.52 2.84
N PRO A 15 2.28 -6.85 3.02
CA PRO A 15 1.47 -7.84 2.31
C PRO A 15 -0.04 -7.65 2.52
N SER A 16 -0.44 -7.31 3.75
CA SER A 16 -1.84 -7.04 4.08
C SER A 16 -2.37 -5.78 3.38
N LYS A 17 -1.56 -4.72 3.32
CA LYS A 17 -1.91 -3.46 2.66
C LYS A 17 -2.07 -3.65 1.15
N VAL A 18 -1.13 -4.36 0.52
CA VAL A 18 -1.17 -4.67 -0.92
C VAL A 18 -2.41 -5.49 -1.25
N SER A 19 -2.70 -6.54 -0.48
CA SER A 19 -3.88 -7.39 -0.71
C SER A 19 -5.19 -6.58 -0.68
N LEU A 20 -5.37 -5.73 0.34
CA LEU A 20 -6.57 -4.91 0.47
C LEU A 20 -6.67 -3.83 -0.60
N PHE A 21 -5.54 -3.19 -0.96
CA PHE A 21 -5.50 -2.24 -2.07
C PHE A 21 -5.93 -2.89 -3.38
N VAL A 22 -5.38 -4.06 -3.70
CA VAL A 22 -5.66 -4.78 -4.95
C VAL A 22 -7.14 -5.16 -5.06
N GLN A 23 -7.77 -5.58 -3.97
CA GLN A 23 -9.20 -5.85 -3.94
C GLN A 23 -10.03 -4.61 -4.24
N LEU A 24 -9.70 -3.46 -3.64
CA LEU A 24 -10.38 -2.18 -3.93
C LEU A 24 -10.16 -1.74 -5.38
N TYR A 25 -8.92 -1.80 -5.86
CA TYR A 25 -8.56 -1.37 -7.21
C TYR A 25 -9.32 -2.15 -8.29
N ILE A 26 -9.39 -3.48 -8.16
CA ILE A 26 -10.11 -4.33 -9.12
C ILE A 26 -11.62 -4.13 -9.01
N LYS A 27 -12.15 -3.89 -7.81
CA LYS A 27 -13.57 -3.59 -7.65
C LYS A 27 -13.97 -2.32 -8.42
N GLU A 28 -13.15 -1.29 -8.40
CA GLU A 28 -13.44 0.00 -9.05
C GLU A 28 -13.06 0.03 -10.54
N HIS A 29 -11.99 -0.67 -10.96
CA HIS A 29 -11.46 -0.59 -12.34
C HIS A 29 -11.55 -1.89 -13.15
N GLY A 30 -11.91 -3.00 -12.52
CA GLY A 30 -11.81 -4.34 -13.11
C GLY A 30 -10.36 -4.79 -13.33
N GLY A 31 -10.19 -5.78 -14.22
CA GLY A 31 -8.88 -6.27 -14.64
C GLY A 31 -8.30 -7.41 -13.79
N SER A 32 -7.01 -7.69 -13.99
CA SER A 32 -6.30 -8.81 -13.37
C SER A 32 -5.66 -8.43 -12.04
N ILE A 33 -5.71 -9.36 -11.08
CA ILE A 33 -4.98 -9.26 -9.80
C ILE A 33 -3.49 -9.01 -10.01
N ILE A 34 -2.87 -9.69 -10.97
CA ILE A 34 -1.43 -9.55 -11.22
C ILE A 34 -1.09 -8.14 -11.71
N ASP A 35 -1.93 -7.55 -12.57
CA ASP A 35 -1.67 -6.22 -13.11
C ASP A 35 -1.91 -5.13 -12.07
N ALA A 36 -2.94 -5.28 -11.22
CA ALA A 36 -3.17 -4.38 -10.09
C ALA A 36 -2.01 -4.41 -9.08
N ILE A 37 -1.47 -5.60 -8.76
CA ILE A 37 -0.29 -5.75 -7.91
C ILE A 37 0.92 -5.04 -8.52
N ARG A 38 1.20 -5.31 -9.81
CA ARG A 38 2.31 -4.68 -10.53
C ARG A 38 2.17 -3.17 -10.51
N GLN A 39 0.98 -2.65 -10.81
CA GLN A 39 0.74 -1.23 -10.82
C GLN A 39 0.96 -0.59 -9.46
N PHE A 40 0.52 -1.24 -8.38
CA PHE A 40 0.74 -0.73 -7.04
C PHE A 40 2.22 -0.70 -6.67
N TYR A 41 2.96 -1.78 -6.91
CA TYR A 41 4.40 -1.82 -6.59
C TYR A 41 5.24 -0.78 -7.34
N HIS A 42 4.84 -0.40 -8.55
CA HIS A 42 5.55 0.65 -9.31
C HIS A 42 5.13 2.08 -8.92
N SER A 43 4.12 2.24 -8.06
CA SER A 43 3.56 3.55 -7.71
C SER A 43 4.44 4.35 -6.74
N ASN A 44 4.30 5.67 -6.78
CA ASN A 44 4.92 6.56 -5.79
C ASN A 44 4.35 6.31 -4.39
N THR A 45 3.09 5.90 -4.29
CA THR A 45 2.43 5.55 -3.02
C THR A 45 3.08 4.35 -2.37
N TYR A 46 3.43 3.29 -3.12
CA TYR A 46 4.16 2.15 -2.57
C TYR A 46 5.57 2.53 -2.11
N LYS A 47 6.32 3.29 -2.93
CA LYS A 47 7.65 3.81 -2.54
C LYS A 47 7.62 4.65 -1.27
N ALA A 48 6.52 5.36 -1.03
CA ALA A 48 6.31 6.10 0.21
C ALA A 48 5.90 5.17 1.36
N LEU A 49 5.03 4.20 1.10
CA LEU A 49 4.57 3.21 2.07
C LEU A 49 5.70 2.36 2.65
N GLU A 50 6.77 2.11 1.89
CA GLU A 50 7.98 1.42 2.35
C GLU A 50 8.87 2.25 3.28
N LYS A 51 8.57 3.54 3.47
CA LYS A 51 9.32 4.44 4.34
C LYS A 51 8.52 4.76 5.58
N GLU A 52 9.05 4.36 6.73
CA GLU A 52 8.40 4.47 8.02
C GLU A 52 8.06 5.93 8.38
N ASN A 53 8.94 6.86 8.04
CA ASN A 53 8.76 8.28 8.32
C ASN A 53 7.52 8.90 7.64
N THR A 54 6.99 8.30 6.57
CA THR A 54 5.75 8.76 5.91
C THR A 54 4.50 8.41 6.71
N LYS A 55 4.62 7.41 7.60
CA LYS A 55 3.52 6.85 8.41
C LYS A 55 2.31 6.38 7.57
N LEU A 56 2.46 6.18 6.26
CA LEU A 56 1.38 5.67 5.40
C LEU A 56 0.89 4.28 5.83
N TRP A 57 1.71 3.53 6.56
CA TRP A 57 1.32 2.25 7.12
C TRP A 57 0.21 2.35 8.18
N HIS A 58 -0.02 3.55 8.75
CA HIS A 58 -1.20 3.84 9.58
C HIS A 58 -2.50 3.89 8.77
N TYR A 59 -2.45 4.13 7.46
CA TYR A 59 -3.65 4.34 6.67
C TYR A 59 -4.46 3.06 6.54
N GLY A 60 -5.77 3.18 6.64
CA GLY A 60 -6.69 2.13 6.21
C GLY A 60 -6.59 1.90 4.70
N SER A 61 -7.17 0.80 4.22
CA SER A 61 -7.12 0.44 2.79
C SER A 61 -7.77 1.50 1.88
N VAL A 62 -8.85 2.13 2.32
CA VAL A 62 -9.55 3.20 1.57
C VAL A 62 -8.65 4.44 1.45
N ALA A 63 -8.12 4.95 2.56
CA ALA A 63 -7.24 6.12 2.54
C ALA A 63 -5.95 5.87 1.73
N LEU A 64 -5.40 4.66 1.79
CA LEU A 64 -4.23 4.29 0.99
C LEU A 64 -4.55 4.22 -0.51
N TYR A 65 -5.77 3.81 -0.86
CA TYR A 65 -6.25 3.81 -2.24
C TYR A 65 -6.46 5.23 -2.75
N GLU A 66 -7.07 6.12 -1.97
CA GLU A 66 -7.22 7.55 -2.30
C GLU A 66 -5.84 8.21 -2.54
N GLU A 67 -4.89 8.00 -1.63
CA GLU A 67 -3.50 8.47 -1.76
C GLU A 67 -2.83 7.97 -3.04
N PHE A 68 -3.12 6.74 -3.47
CA PHE A 68 -2.65 6.20 -4.75
C PHE A 68 -3.30 6.89 -5.94
N MET A 69 -4.61 7.16 -5.90
CA MET A 69 -5.32 7.81 -6.99
C MET A 69 -4.92 9.27 -7.16
N ASP A 70 -4.66 9.98 -6.06
CA ASP A 70 -4.21 11.38 -6.07
C ASP A 70 -2.79 11.55 -6.63
N LYS A 71 -1.94 10.53 -6.48
CA LYS A 71 -0.52 10.54 -6.88
C LYS A 71 -0.22 9.79 -8.18
N LYS A 72 -1.25 9.31 -8.86
CA LYS A 72 -1.14 8.51 -10.10
C LYS A 72 -0.74 9.35 -11.29
#